data_AF-A0AAV7T379-F1
#
_entry.id   AF-A0AAV7T379-F1
#
_cell.length_a   1.000
_cell.length_b   1.000
_cell.length_c   1.000
_cell.angle_alpha   90.00
_cell.angle_beta   90.00
_cell.angle_gamma   90.00
#
_symmetry.space_group_name_H-M   'P 1'
#
loop_
_entity.id
_entity.type
_entity.pdbx_description
1 polymer ?
#
loop_
_entity_poly.entity_id
_entity_poly.type
_entity_poly.pdbx_seq_one_letter_code
_entity_poly.pdbx_strand_id
1 'polypeptide(L)'
;MLTRRNSTLTTFVSKFLAINRSQNVCAFLQVRDCRLVSLLDLALEKEYVRGKIADFLNHLISIGVAGFRLDAAKHMWPGDIKAILNKLQNLNTKWFPSGTKPFIFQEVIDLGGEAISVNEYLGNGRVTEFKYGAKLGNVIRKWNGEKMSYLRNWGEGWAFMPSDRALVFVDNHDNQRGHGAGGAAILTFFDSRMYKMGVGFMLAHPYGFTRVMSSFRWTRNFVNGKDVNDWIGPPRNSDGSTKPVSLNPDTTCAGDWVCEHRWRQIKNMVIFRNVVDGQPFSNWWDNASNQIAFGRGNKGFIVFNNDDWHMDVTLKTGLPAGTYCDVISGQKENGRCTGIQISVGSDSSARFQISNTAEDPFVAIHVNAKL
;
A
#
# COMPACT_ATOMS: atom_id res chain seq x y z
N MET A 1 -6.78 -34.22 10.92
CA MET A 1 -7.31 -33.63 9.66
C MET A 1 -6.97 -32.14 9.68
N LEU A 2 -5.92 -31.70 8.98
CA LEU A 2 -5.39 -30.33 9.11
C LEU A 2 -5.93 -29.43 8.00
N THR A 3 -6.73 -28.42 8.38
CA THR A 3 -7.38 -27.50 7.46
C THR A 3 -6.48 -26.34 7.04
N ARG A 4 -6.43 -26.09 5.73
CA ARG A 4 -6.01 -24.85 5.03
C ARG A 4 -4.99 -23.95 5.74
N ARG A 5 -3.71 -24.07 5.36
CA ARG A 5 -2.73 -23.00 5.58
C ARG A 5 -3.18 -21.75 4.82
N ASN A 6 -3.49 -20.67 5.52
CA ASN A 6 -3.66 -19.35 4.90
C ASN A 6 -2.30 -18.84 4.41
N SER A 7 -2.03 -19.00 3.11
CA SER A 7 -0.81 -18.52 2.48
C SER A 7 -0.90 -16.99 2.26
N THR A 8 -0.51 -16.22 3.27
CA THR A 8 -0.11 -14.81 3.04
C THR A 8 1.03 -14.81 2.04
N LEU A 9 0.77 -14.39 0.80
CA LEU A 9 1.77 -14.45 -0.26
C LEU A 9 2.83 -13.38 -0.02
N THR A 10 3.96 -13.77 0.57
CA THR A 10 5.18 -12.94 0.59
C THR A 10 5.78 -12.94 -0.81
N THR A 11 5.19 -12.13 -1.70
CA THR A 11 5.66 -11.97 -3.07
C THR A 11 7.08 -11.38 -3.03
N PHE A 12 8.08 -12.20 -3.34
CA PHE A 12 9.42 -11.72 -3.66
C PHE A 12 9.37 -10.95 -4.97
N VAL A 13 9.14 -9.64 -4.87
CA VAL A 13 9.08 -8.73 -6.01
C VAL A 13 10.49 -8.22 -6.30
N SER A 14 11.14 -8.73 -7.35
CA SER A 14 12.42 -8.14 -7.79
C SER A 14 12.20 -6.74 -8.37
N LYS A 15 13.04 -5.79 -7.97
CA LYS A 15 13.23 -4.51 -8.67
C LYS A 15 14.05 -4.81 -9.93
N PHE A 16 13.58 -4.38 -11.10
CA PHE A 16 14.29 -4.55 -12.37
C PHE A 16 14.34 -3.21 -13.11
N LEU A 17 15.55 -2.79 -13.49
CA LEU A 17 15.92 -1.41 -13.86
C LEU A 17 16.85 -1.49 -15.08
N ALA A 18 16.50 -0.83 -16.20
CA ALA A 18 17.05 -1.15 -17.53
C ALA A 18 17.29 0.10 -18.40
N ILE A 19 18.54 0.55 -18.52
CA ILE A 19 18.87 1.92 -18.97
C ILE A 19 20.32 1.94 -19.64
N ASN A 20 20.51 2.21 -20.98
CA ASN A 20 21.77 2.62 -21.73
C ASN A 20 21.73 3.27 -23.20
N ARG A 21 21.81 4.64 -23.36
CA ARG A 21 22.03 5.54 -24.57
C ARG A 21 22.47 6.98 -24.16
N SER A 22 22.83 7.91 -25.08
CA SER A 22 23.51 9.22 -24.81
C SER A 22 23.09 10.49 -25.61
N GLN A 23 23.07 11.63 -24.90
CA GLN A 23 23.21 13.06 -25.31
C GLN A 23 22.13 13.83 -26.14
N ASN A 24 21.64 14.90 -25.50
CA ASN A 24 21.21 16.24 -25.99
C ASN A 24 19.81 16.51 -26.61
N VAL A 25 19.32 17.73 -26.25
CA VAL A 25 18.08 18.44 -26.65
C VAL A 25 16.77 17.70 -26.33
N CYS A 26 16.00 18.15 -25.31
CA CYS A 26 14.98 17.29 -24.69
C CYS A 26 13.50 17.72 -24.82
N ALA A 27 12.67 16.81 -25.35
CA ALA A 27 11.20 16.95 -25.47
C ALA A 27 10.46 15.59 -25.60
N PHE A 28 9.15 15.59 -25.28
CA PHE A 28 8.15 14.50 -25.24
C PHE A 28 8.56 13.04 -25.59
N LEU A 29 9.00 12.76 -26.83
CA LEU A 29 9.38 11.40 -27.29
C LEU A 29 10.44 10.73 -26.40
N GLN A 30 11.16 11.52 -25.62
CA GLN A 30 12.33 11.13 -24.85
C GLN A 30 12.08 10.59 -23.45
N VAL A 31 10.85 10.61 -22.92
CA VAL A 31 10.63 10.02 -21.57
C VAL A 31 11.01 8.52 -21.57
N ARG A 32 10.98 7.86 -22.74
CA ARG A 32 11.27 6.43 -22.97
C ARG A 32 12.55 6.13 -23.77
N ASP A 33 13.26 7.17 -24.21
CA ASP A 33 14.38 7.07 -25.17
C ASP A 33 15.64 7.85 -24.68
N CYS A 34 15.65 8.36 -23.45
CA CYS A 34 16.69 9.27 -22.92
C CYS A 34 16.92 9.16 -21.41
N ARG A 35 18.10 9.61 -20.99
CA ARG A 35 18.66 9.33 -19.66
C ARG A 35 17.82 9.85 -18.49
N LEU A 36 17.15 8.95 -17.75
CA LEU A 36 16.56 9.28 -16.45
C LEU A 36 17.68 9.64 -15.44
N VAL A 37 17.84 10.92 -15.13
CA VAL A 37 18.83 11.43 -14.15
C VAL A 37 20.26 10.92 -14.42
N SER A 38 20.69 10.97 -15.68
CA SER A 38 21.99 10.44 -16.17
C SER A 38 22.21 8.93 -16.03
N LEU A 39 21.21 8.16 -15.57
CA LEU A 39 21.09 6.76 -15.94
C LEU A 39 20.90 6.73 -17.48
N LEU A 40 21.99 6.45 -18.21
CA LEU A 40 22.07 6.00 -19.60
C LEU A 40 20.74 5.32 -20.06
N ASP A 41 20.07 5.45 -21.24
CA ASP A 41 18.73 4.80 -21.51
C ASP A 41 18.54 3.69 -22.61
N LEU A 42 17.93 2.53 -22.26
CA LEU A 42 18.23 1.21 -22.88
C LEU A 42 17.45 0.94 -24.17
N ALA A 43 18.13 0.29 -25.10
CA ALA A 43 17.56 -0.12 -26.38
C ALA A 43 16.62 -1.35 -26.26
N LEU A 44 15.46 -1.17 -25.60
CA LEU A 44 14.44 -2.20 -25.41
C LEU A 44 13.71 -2.60 -26.70
N GLU A 45 13.87 -1.85 -27.78
CA GLU A 45 13.39 -2.22 -29.11
C GLU A 45 14.12 -3.46 -29.67
N LYS A 46 15.36 -3.70 -29.19
CA LYS A 46 16.24 -4.75 -29.71
C LYS A 46 15.95 -6.11 -29.08
N GLU A 47 15.70 -7.09 -29.94
CA GLU A 47 15.42 -8.48 -29.55
C GLU A 47 16.52 -9.09 -28.65
N TYR A 48 17.80 -8.78 -28.87
CA TYR A 48 18.89 -9.21 -27.97
C TYR A 48 18.72 -8.68 -26.54
N VAL A 49 18.34 -7.40 -26.38
CA VAL A 49 18.12 -6.79 -25.07
C VAL A 49 16.88 -7.40 -24.41
N ARG A 50 15.76 -7.50 -25.14
CA ARG A 50 14.55 -8.17 -24.66
C ARG A 50 14.81 -9.62 -24.22
N GLY A 51 15.65 -10.35 -24.98
CA GLY A 51 16.11 -11.69 -24.66
C GLY A 51 16.87 -11.74 -23.34
N LYS A 52 17.90 -10.92 -23.15
CA LYS A 52 18.66 -10.87 -21.88
C LYS A 52 17.83 -10.49 -20.66
N ILE A 53 16.80 -9.66 -20.84
CA ILE A 53 15.86 -9.34 -19.76
C ILE A 53 14.95 -10.54 -19.47
N ALA A 54 14.40 -11.19 -20.51
CA ALA A 54 13.59 -12.39 -20.35
C ALA A 54 14.37 -13.57 -19.74
N ASP A 55 15.64 -13.77 -20.11
CA ASP A 55 16.54 -14.79 -19.52
C ASP A 55 16.63 -14.61 -17.98
N PHE A 56 16.90 -13.38 -17.53
CA PHE A 56 16.99 -13.04 -16.10
C PHE A 56 15.66 -13.21 -15.36
N LEU A 57 14.56 -12.71 -15.93
CA LEU A 57 13.24 -12.83 -15.32
C LEU A 57 12.76 -14.29 -15.28
N ASN A 58 13.03 -15.09 -16.32
CA ASN A 58 12.74 -16.52 -16.35
C ASN A 58 13.58 -17.31 -15.34
N HIS A 59 14.84 -16.94 -15.13
CA HIS A 59 15.66 -17.52 -14.05
C HIS A 59 15.01 -17.29 -12.69
N LEU A 60 14.54 -16.07 -12.38
CA LEU A 60 13.81 -15.78 -11.14
C LEU A 60 12.47 -16.53 -11.04
N ILE A 61 11.71 -16.66 -12.14
CA ILE A 61 10.48 -17.48 -12.19
C ILE A 61 10.80 -18.94 -11.85
N SER A 62 11.89 -19.49 -12.39
CA SER A 62 12.34 -20.86 -12.12
C SER A 62 12.74 -21.09 -10.66
N ILE A 63 13.34 -20.08 -10.01
CA ILE A 63 13.63 -20.09 -8.56
C ILE A 63 12.34 -20.09 -7.73
N GLY A 64 11.28 -19.44 -8.22
CA GLY A 64 9.94 -19.47 -7.62
C GLY A 64 9.34 -18.11 -7.26
N VAL A 65 9.84 -17.00 -7.80
CA VAL A 65 9.18 -15.69 -7.57
C VAL A 65 7.80 -15.65 -8.21
N ALA A 66 6.83 -15.02 -7.55
CA ALA A 66 5.44 -14.98 -8.02
C ALA A 66 5.12 -13.79 -8.95
N GLY A 67 6.04 -12.82 -9.12
CA GLY A 67 5.76 -11.59 -9.86
C GLY A 67 6.86 -10.52 -9.75
N PHE A 68 6.64 -9.40 -10.44
CA PHE A 68 7.65 -8.35 -10.64
C PHE A 68 7.07 -6.93 -10.52
N ARG A 69 7.89 -6.01 -9.99
CA ARG A 69 7.70 -4.56 -10.12
C ARG A 69 8.62 -4.11 -11.24
N LEU A 70 8.03 -3.76 -12.37
CA LEU A 70 8.76 -3.12 -13.45
C LEU A 70 9.03 -1.68 -12.99
N ASP A 71 10.29 -1.42 -12.60
CA ASP A 71 10.76 -0.11 -12.16
C ASP A 71 10.70 0.89 -13.31
N ALA A 72 10.50 2.18 -13.00
CA ALA A 72 10.57 3.25 -13.99
C ALA A 72 9.76 2.96 -15.27
N ALA A 73 8.66 2.20 -15.19
CA ALA A 73 7.94 1.71 -16.37
C ALA A 73 7.35 2.84 -17.24
N LYS A 74 7.15 4.05 -16.69
CA LYS A 74 6.86 5.26 -17.46
C LYS A 74 7.90 5.54 -18.57
N HIS A 75 9.14 5.13 -18.33
CA HIS A 75 10.32 5.28 -19.18
C HIS A 75 10.57 4.07 -20.09
N MET A 76 9.57 3.20 -20.29
CA MET A 76 9.65 2.11 -21.25
C MET A 76 8.43 2.16 -22.18
N TRP A 77 8.58 1.80 -23.45
CA TRP A 77 7.41 1.68 -24.33
C TRP A 77 6.52 0.51 -23.88
N PRO A 78 5.18 0.70 -23.79
CA PRO A 78 4.26 -0.38 -23.42
C PRO A 78 4.38 -1.62 -24.32
N GLY A 79 4.72 -1.42 -25.60
CA GLY A 79 4.99 -2.48 -26.56
C GLY A 79 6.28 -3.26 -26.29
N ASP A 80 7.33 -2.61 -25.80
CA ASP A 80 8.58 -3.28 -25.40
C ASP A 80 8.40 -4.08 -24.12
N ILE A 81 7.71 -3.51 -23.13
CA ILE A 81 7.25 -4.26 -21.96
C ILE A 81 6.45 -5.48 -22.41
N LYS A 82 5.48 -5.33 -23.32
CA LYS A 82 4.69 -6.45 -23.84
C LYS A 82 5.56 -7.51 -24.52
N ALA A 83 6.54 -7.10 -25.33
CA ALA A 83 7.44 -8.00 -26.03
C ALA A 83 8.36 -8.79 -25.08
N ILE A 84 8.75 -8.22 -23.94
CA ILE A 84 9.47 -8.91 -22.87
C ILE A 84 8.53 -9.85 -22.11
N LEU A 85 7.35 -9.37 -21.69
CA LEU A 85 6.36 -10.17 -20.95
C LEU A 85 5.88 -11.40 -21.73
N ASN A 86 5.78 -11.30 -23.06
CA ASN A 86 5.42 -12.42 -23.94
C ASN A 86 6.49 -13.53 -24.01
N LYS A 87 7.72 -13.28 -23.51
CA LYS A 87 8.81 -14.27 -23.41
C LYS A 87 8.90 -14.93 -22.02
N LEU A 88 8.03 -14.54 -21.08
CA LEU A 88 8.05 -15.08 -19.72
C LEU A 88 7.35 -16.43 -19.61
N GLN A 89 7.96 -17.32 -18.84
CA GLN A 89 7.40 -18.61 -18.45
C GLN A 89 6.22 -18.43 -17.47
N ASN A 90 5.39 -19.47 -17.37
CA ASN A 90 4.45 -19.61 -16.26
C ASN A 90 5.22 -19.92 -14.96
N LEU A 91 4.62 -19.63 -13.82
CA LEU A 91 5.23 -19.81 -12.50
C LEU A 91 5.57 -21.28 -12.19
N ASN A 92 6.63 -21.48 -11.40
CA ASN A 92 7.13 -22.81 -11.05
C ASN A 92 6.06 -23.69 -10.38
N THR A 93 5.74 -24.81 -11.03
CA THR A 93 4.63 -25.71 -10.66
C THR A 93 4.84 -26.48 -9.36
N LYS A 94 6.03 -26.38 -8.74
CA LYS A 94 6.30 -26.85 -7.37
C LYS A 94 5.47 -26.09 -6.31
N TRP A 95 5.08 -24.84 -6.59
CA TRP A 95 4.36 -23.97 -5.66
C TRP A 95 3.06 -23.38 -6.23
N PHE A 96 2.94 -23.29 -7.57
CA PHE A 96 1.80 -22.66 -8.24
C PHE A 96 1.06 -23.64 -9.16
N PRO A 97 -0.26 -23.48 -9.39
CA PRO A 97 -0.98 -24.25 -10.40
C PRO A 97 -0.36 -24.11 -11.80
N SER A 98 -0.45 -25.16 -12.62
CA SER A 98 -0.01 -25.08 -14.03
C SER A 98 -0.77 -23.98 -14.78
N GLY A 99 -0.05 -23.26 -15.65
CA GLY A 99 -0.59 -22.11 -16.40
C GLY A 99 -0.69 -20.80 -15.61
N THR A 100 -0.30 -20.75 -14.33
CA THR A 100 -0.28 -19.50 -13.56
C THR A 100 0.77 -18.54 -14.13
N LYS A 101 0.37 -17.34 -14.53
CA LYS A 101 1.29 -16.30 -15.03
C LYS A 101 1.87 -15.45 -13.90
N PRO A 102 3.09 -14.89 -14.03
CA PRO A 102 3.65 -13.99 -13.04
C PRO A 102 2.78 -12.74 -12.84
N PHE A 103 2.63 -12.30 -11.58
CA PHE A 103 1.94 -11.07 -11.23
C PHE A 103 2.79 -9.85 -11.61
N ILE A 104 2.34 -9.09 -12.61
CA ILE A 104 3.04 -7.88 -13.07
C ILE A 104 2.36 -6.65 -12.48
N PHE A 105 3.16 -5.77 -11.86
CA PHE A 105 2.78 -4.38 -11.67
C PHE A 105 3.88 -3.43 -12.15
N GLN A 106 3.45 -2.34 -12.77
CA GLN A 106 4.32 -1.37 -13.45
C GLN A 106 4.38 -0.08 -12.64
N GLU A 107 5.58 0.47 -12.48
CA GLU A 107 5.75 1.78 -11.86
C GLU A 107 5.57 2.89 -12.90
N VAL A 108 4.39 3.50 -12.88
CA VAL A 108 4.07 4.67 -13.70
C VAL A 108 3.60 5.75 -12.75
N ILE A 109 4.43 6.79 -12.59
CA ILE A 109 4.04 8.01 -11.88
C ILE A 109 3.14 8.82 -12.81
N ASP A 110 1.86 8.94 -12.47
CA ASP A 110 0.88 9.76 -13.18
C ASP A 110 0.01 10.46 -12.14
N LEU A 111 0.16 11.77 -12.02
CA LEU A 111 -0.67 12.62 -11.16
C LEU A 111 -1.67 13.46 -11.98
N GLY A 112 -1.80 13.19 -13.28
CA GLY A 112 -2.43 14.08 -14.26
C GLY A 112 -1.50 15.22 -14.70
N GLY A 113 -1.88 15.92 -15.78
CA GLY A 113 -1.14 17.06 -16.33
C GLY A 113 0.09 16.71 -17.19
N GLU A 114 0.47 15.44 -17.26
CA GLU A 114 1.53 14.93 -18.14
C GLU A 114 0.99 14.19 -19.36
N ALA A 115 1.79 14.10 -20.44
CA ALA A 115 1.39 13.53 -21.72
C ALA A 115 1.55 12.00 -21.85
N ILE A 116 2.10 11.32 -20.83
CA ILE A 116 2.13 9.85 -20.74
C ILE A 116 1.21 9.43 -19.59
N SER A 117 0.31 8.48 -19.86
CA SER A 117 -0.74 8.06 -18.91
C SER A 117 -0.65 6.59 -18.52
N VAL A 118 -1.09 6.27 -17.30
CA VAL A 118 -1.27 4.88 -16.81
C VAL A 118 -2.11 4.01 -17.75
N ASN A 119 -3.03 4.63 -18.51
CA ASN A 119 -3.93 3.94 -19.44
C ASN A 119 -3.18 3.15 -20.53
N GLU A 120 -2.00 3.62 -20.94
CA GLU A 120 -1.15 2.95 -21.94
C GLU A 120 -0.61 1.58 -21.45
N TYR A 121 -0.55 1.37 -20.13
CA TYR A 121 0.11 0.23 -19.50
C TYR A 121 -0.85 -0.85 -18.97
N LEU A 122 -2.17 -0.61 -19.02
CA LEU A 122 -3.18 -1.50 -18.43
C LEU A 122 -3.32 -2.86 -19.16
N GLY A 123 -2.79 -2.98 -20.38
CA GLY A 123 -2.71 -4.22 -21.17
C GLY A 123 -1.53 -5.14 -20.81
N ASN A 124 -0.65 -4.71 -19.91
CA ASN A 124 0.55 -5.43 -19.49
C ASN A 124 0.44 -6.01 -18.06
N GLY A 125 -0.41 -5.44 -17.21
CA GLY A 125 -0.58 -5.86 -15.83
C GLY A 125 -1.24 -4.79 -14.98
N ARG A 126 -0.98 -4.81 -13.67
CA ARG A 126 -1.34 -3.72 -12.77
C ARG A 126 -0.40 -2.52 -12.94
N VAL A 127 -0.78 -1.38 -12.39
CA VAL A 127 0.00 -0.14 -12.37
C VAL A 127 -0.07 0.50 -10.99
N THR A 128 1.01 1.16 -10.56
CA THR A 128 1.08 1.93 -9.30
C THR A 128 0.16 3.15 -9.34
N GLU A 129 -0.86 3.19 -8.49
CA GLU A 129 -1.75 4.36 -8.40
C GLU A 129 -1.20 5.39 -7.41
N PHE A 130 -0.27 6.24 -7.87
CA PHE A 130 0.38 7.25 -7.03
C PHE A 130 -0.57 8.36 -6.55
N LYS A 131 -1.69 8.60 -7.24
CA LYS A 131 -2.71 9.55 -6.76
C LYS A 131 -3.31 9.11 -5.43
N TYR A 132 -3.36 7.81 -5.16
CA TYR A 132 -3.89 7.21 -3.94
C TYR A 132 -3.21 7.76 -2.68
N GLY A 133 -1.88 7.58 -2.58
CA GLY A 133 -1.11 8.04 -1.43
C GLY A 133 -1.09 9.55 -1.30
N ALA A 134 -0.99 10.27 -2.43
CA ALA A 134 -0.97 11.74 -2.45
C ALA A 134 -2.30 12.35 -1.96
N LYS A 135 -3.44 11.87 -2.47
CA LYS A 135 -4.76 12.37 -2.05
C LYS A 135 -5.15 11.92 -0.64
N LEU A 136 -4.85 10.67 -0.26
CA LEU A 136 -5.11 10.22 1.11
C LEU A 136 -4.25 10.99 2.13
N GLY A 137 -3.02 11.35 1.73
CA GLY A 137 -2.15 12.25 2.49
C GLY A 137 -2.78 13.62 2.72
N ASN A 138 -3.22 14.31 1.66
CA ASN A 138 -3.93 15.59 1.78
C ASN A 138 -5.14 15.52 2.72
N VAL A 139 -6.03 14.54 2.50
CA VAL A 139 -7.26 14.35 3.28
C VAL A 139 -6.96 14.12 4.76
N ILE A 140 -6.04 13.22 5.09
CA ILE A 140 -5.70 12.92 6.50
C ILE A 140 -4.96 14.10 7.15
N ARG A 141 -4.12 14.83 6.42
CA ARG A 141 -3.47 16.06 6.91
C ARG A 141 -4.43 17.28 6.95
N LYS A 142 -5.68 17.14 6.51
CA LYS A 142 -6.71 18.21 6.41
C LYS A 142 -6.27 19.39 5.53
N TRP A 143 -5.42 19.12 4.53
CA TRP A 143 -4.81 20.14 3.66
C TRP A 143 -5.77 20.65 2.60
N ASN A 144 -5.65 21.95 2.25
CA ASN A 144 -6.48 22.63 1.23
C ASN A 144 -8.00 22.55 1.48
N GLY A 145 -8.44 22.24 2.71
CA GLY A 145 -9.83 21.98 3.04
C GLY A 145 -10.34 20.60 2.65
N GLU A 146 -9.47 19.68 2.17
CA GLU A 146 -9.84 18.27 1.98
C GLU A 146 -10.19 17.61 3.33
N LYS A 147 -11.25 16.78 3.34
CA LYS A 147 -11.88 16.21 4.54
C LYS A 147 -12.16 14.72 4.38
N MET A 148 -12.18 13.94 5.47
CA MET A 148 -12.47 12.51 5.38
C MET A 148 -13.89 12.20 4.89
N SER A 149 -14.88 13.08 5.11
CA SER A 149 -16.23 12.97 4.54
C SER A 149 -16.24 12.86 3.01
N TYR A 150 -15.23 13.42 2.32
CA TYR A 150 -15.10 13.34 0.87
C TYR A 150 -14.69 11.94 0.37
N LEU A 151 -14.23 11.04 1.25
CA LEU A 151 -13.79 9.69 0.88
C LEU A 151 -14.96 8.72 0.56
N ARG A 152 -16.22 9.19 0.60
CA ARG A 152 -17.43 8.40 0.33
C ARG A 152 -17.44 7.72 -1.04
N ASN A 153 -16.77 8.30 -2.05
CA ASN A 153 -16.65 7.80 -3.41
C ASN A 153 -15.19 7.43 -3.79
N TRP A 154 -14.35 7.11 -2.80
CA TRP A 154 -12.92 6.84 -2.97
C TRP A 154 -12.62 5.69 -3.95
N GLY A 155 -11.58 5.86 -4.77
CA GLY A 155 -11.26 4.97 -5.89
C GLY A 155 -11.48 5.67 -7.22
N GLU A 156 -12.14 5.01 -8.18
CA GLU A 156 -12.39 5.54 -9.53
C GLU A 156 -13.16 6.88 -9.54
N GLY A 157 -14.00 7.14 -8.52
CA GLY A 157 -14.67 8.42 -8.31
C GLY A 157 -13.74 9.60 -7.97
N TRP A 158 -12.46 9.34 -7.70
CA TRP A 158 -11.38 10.33 -7.51
C TRP A 158 -10.44 10.41 -8.73
N ALA A 159 -10.89 9.96 -9.90
CA ALA A 159 -10.10 9.89 -11.15
C ALA A 159 -8.82 9.02 -11.03
N PHE A 160 -8.92 7.96 -10.24
CA PHE A 160 -7.96 6.87 -10.19
C PHE A 160 -8.28 5.81 -11.26
N MET A 161 -7.30 4.97 -11.60
CA MET A 161 -7.48 3.86 -12.55
C MET A 161 -8.45 2.77 -12.03
N PRO A 162 -8.93 1.83 -12.89
CA PRO A 162 -9.77 0.72 -12.45
C PRO A 162 -9.18 -0.09 -11.29
N SER A 163 -10.02 -0.45 -10.32
CA SER A 163 -9.64 -1.18 -9.10
C SER A 163 -8.95 -2.53 -9.37
N ASP A 164 -9.25 -3.19 -10.49
CA ASP A 164 -8.63 -4.43 -10.94
C ASP A 164 -7.26 -4.23 -11.62
N ARG A 165 -6.85 -2.98 -11.89
CA ARG A 165 -5.51 -2.58 -12.35
C ARG A 165 -4.68 -1.87 -11.28
N ALA A 166 -5.29 -1.25 -10.29
CA ALA A 166 -4.56 -0.47 -9.28
C ALA A 166 -3.70 -1.35 -8.33
N LEU A 167 -2.43 -0.97 -8.17
CA LEU A 167 -1.58 -1.33 -7.03
C LEU A 167 -1.46 -0.09 -6.14
N VAL A 168 -2.03 -0.14 -4.94
CA VAL A 168 -2.18 1.00 -4.03
C VAL A 168 -1.30 0.88 -2.80
N PHE A 169 -0.89 2.03 -2.28
CA PHE A 169 -0.03 2.19 -1.10
C PHE A 169 -0.21 3.60 -0.53
N VAL A 170 0.08 3.79 0.76
CA VAL A 170 0.16 5.12 1.37
C VAL A 170 1.48 5.79 0.97
N ASP A 171 2.59 5.05 1.10
CA ASP A 171 3.93 5.46 0.72
C ASP A 171 4.69 4.36 -0.03
N ASN A 172 5.80 4.74 -0.68
CA ASN A 172 6.80 3.83 -1.20
C ASN A 172 8.19 4.28 -0.72
N HIS A 173 9.22 3.49 -1.05
CA HIS A 173 10.59 3.75 -0.62
C HIS A 173 11.17 5.10 -1.09
N ASP A 174 10.67 5.69 -2.19
CA ASP A 174 11.12 6.97 -2.73
C ASP A 174 10.36 8.12 -2.05
N ASN A 175 9.02 8.09 -2.08
CA ASN A 175 8.23 9.25 -1.66
C ASN A 175 8.15 9.42 -0.14
N GLN A 176 8.47 8.39 0.66
CA GLN A 176 8.73 8.56 2.10
C GLN A 176 10.00 9.38 2.42
N ARG A 177 10.87 9.62 1.42
CA ARG A 177 12.03 10.54 1.47
C ARG A 177 11.75 11.89 0.80
N GLY A 178 10.53 12.10 0.30
CA GLY A 178 10.18 13.23 -0.56
C GLY A 178 10.65 13.09 -2.01
N HIS A 179 11.10 11.90 -2.45
CA HIS A 179 11.47 11.66 -3.85
C HIS A 179 10.25 11.19 -4.66
N GLY A 180 9.97 11.87 -5.77
CA GLY A 180 8.85 11.50 -6.65
C GLY A 180 7.47 11.94 -6.14
N ALA A 181 6.47 11.11 -6.38
CA ALA A 181 5.07 11.54 -6.42
C ALA A 181 4.42 11.75 -5.04
N GLY A 182 3.71 12.89 -4.91
CA GLY A 182 2.94 13.29 -3.73
C GLY A 182 3.65 14.27 -2.80
N GLY A 183 5.00 14.35 -2.86
CA GLY A 183 5.79 15.28 -2.06
C GLY A 183 5.46 15.22 -0.56
N ALA A 184 5.37 16.39 0.09
CA ALA A 184 5.13 16.49 1.54
C ALA A 184 3.73 16.01 2.00
N ALA A 185 2.78 15.77 1.10
CA ALA A 185 1.46 15.24 1.47
C ALA A 185 1.56 13.79 1.98
N ILE A 186 2.50 13.01 1.46
CA ILE A 186 2.68 11.58 1.78
C ILE A 186 2.86 11.39 3.28
N LEU A 187 2.09 10.46 3.85
CA LEU A 187 2.22 10.02 5.23
C LEU A 187 3.30 8.94 5.32
N THR A 188 4.15 9.03 6.33
CA THR A 188 5.25 8.08 6.55
C THR A 188 5.21 7.51 7.97
N PHE A 189 6.05 6.52 8.29
CA PHE A 189 6.18 6.05 9.68
C PHE A 189 6.61 7.14 10.68
N PHE A 190 7.22 8.25 10.21
CA PHE A 190 7.49 9.42 11.06
C PHE A 190 6.20 10.19 11.44
N ASP A 191 5.16 10.10 10.63
CA ASP A 191 3.81 10.63 10.88
C ASP A 191 2.92 9.60 11.60
N SER A 192 3.51 8.75 12.46
CA SER A 192 3.00 7.43 12.87
C SER A 192 1.49 7.35 13.17
N ARG A 193 0.92 8.32 13.90
CA ARG A 193 -0.52 8.39 14.22
C ARG A 193 -1.40 8.59 12.99
N MET A 194 -1.04 9.51 12.11
CA MET A 194 -1.74 9.73 10.84
C MET A 194 -1.49 8.57 9.87
N TYR A 195 -0.28 8.01 9.87
CA TYR A 195 0.08 6.85 9.05
C TYR A 195 -0.75 5.61 9.40
N LYS A 196 -0.91 5.30 10.70
CA LYS A 196 -1.78 4.21 11.18
C LYS A 196 -3.22 4.38 10.68
N MET A 197 -3.78 5.60 10.71
CA MET A 197 -5.11 5.88 10.13
C MET A 197 -5.15 5.67 8.61
N GLY A 198 -4.21 6.23 7.85
CA GLY A 198 -4.17 6.11 6.38
C GLY A 198 -4.02 4.66 5.91
N VAL A 199 -3.14 3.89 6.56
CA VAL A 199 -2.96 2.45 6.28
C VAL A 199 -4.21 1.66 6.71
N GLY A 200 -4.84 2.01 7.83
CA GLY A 200 -6.11 1.41 8.27
C GLY A 200 -7.24 1.63 7.26
N PHE A 201 -7.43 2.87 6.79
CA PHE A 201 -8.41 3.20 5.76
C PHE A 201 -8.14 2.42 4.46
N MET A 202 -6.88 2.41 4.01
CA MET A 202 -6.46 1.67 2.81
C MET A 202 -6.78 0.18 2.89
N LEU A 203 -6.50 -0.46 4.04
CA LEU A 203 -6.71 -1.90 4.22
C LEU A 203 -8.20 -2.24 4.40
N ALA A 204 -9.01 -1.35 4.97
CA ALA A 204 -10.46 -1.53 5.08
C ALA A 204 -11.21 -1.32 3.74
N HIS A 205 -10.82 -0.33 2.93
CA HIS A 205 -11.52 0.04 1.70
C HIS A 205 -11.30 -0.98 0.55
N PRO A 206 -12.32 -1.40 -0.23
CA PRO A 206 -12.17 -2.49 -1.22
C PRO A 206 -11.26 -2.16 -2.41
N TYR A 207 -11.06 -0.88 -2.73
CA TYR A 207 -10.32 -0.47 -3.92
C TYR A 207 -8.86 -0.96 -3.93
N GLY A 208 -8.42 -1.49 -5.07
CA GLY A 208 -7.02 -1.81 -5.39
C GLY A 208 -6.44 -3.06 -4.70
N PHE A 209 -5.31 -3.51 -5.22
CA PHE A 209 -4.44 -4.46 -4.52
C PHE A 209 -3.49 -3.66 -3.61
N THR A 210 -3.51 -3.93 -2.31
CA THR A 210 -2.80 -3.12 -1.30
C THR A 210 -1.38 -3.60 -1.05
N ARG A 211 -0.41 -2.69 -1.07
CA ARG A 211 0.96 -2.90 -0.60
C ARG A 211 1.19 -2.09 0.67
N VAL A 212 1.57 -2.78 1.76
CA VAL A 212 2.04 -2.16 3.00
C VAL A 212 3.55 -1.95 2.89
N MET A 213 4.04 -0.77 3.28
CA MET A 213 5.47 -0.47 3.33
C MET A 213 6.11 -1.06 4.59
N SER A 214 7.43 -1.29 4.57
CA SER A 214 8.21 -1.67 5.75
C SER A 214 9.60 -1.08 5.62
N SER A 215 9.97 -0.20 6.54
CA SER A 215 11.09 0.73 6.40
C SER A 215 12.21 0.48 7.40
N PHE A 216 13.27 1.27 7.25
CA PHE A 216 14.29 1.51 8.26
C PHE A 216 14.34 2.99 8.59
N ARG A 217 14.83 3.33 9.79
CA ARG A 217 15.10 4.69 10.23
C ARG A 217 16.40 5.18 9.61
N TRP A 218 16.40 6.45 9.24
CA TRP A 218 17.61 7.22 8.95
C TRP A 218 17.50 8.58 9.65
N THR A 219 18.64 9.22 9.88
CA THR A 219 18.70 10.53 10.54
C THR A 219 18.26 11.63 9.57
N ARG A 220 16.95 11.82 9.37
CA ARG A 220 16.42 12.93 8.56
C ARG A 220 16.99 14.26 9.03
N ASN A 221 17.43 15.10 8.10
CA ASN A 221 17.95 16.43 8.38
C ASN A 221 17.39 17.42 7.35
N PHE A 222 16.38 18.20 7.73
CA PHE A 222 15.71 19.11 6.81
C PHE A 222 16.42 20.47 6.72
N VAL A 223 16.95 20.77 5.54
CA VAL A 223 17.51 22.09 5.17
C VAL A 223 16.68 22.64 4.02
N ASN A 224 16.15 23.86 4.17
CA ASN A 224 15.32 24.54 3.16
C ASN A 224 14.17 23.68 2.60
N GLY A 225 13.53 22.88 3.47
CA GLY A 225 12.42 22.00 3.12
C GLY A 225 12.80 20.64 2.50
N LYS A 226 14.09 20.39 2.23
CA LYS A 226 14.58 19.08 1.74
C LYS A 226 15.33 18.32 2.83
N ASP A 227 15.10 17.02 2.96
CA ASP A 227 15.98 16.13 3.72
C ASP A 227 17.33 15.99 2.98
N VAL A 228 18.43 16.46 3.58
CA VAL A 228 19.78 16.33 3.01
C VAL A 228 20.42 14.97 3.31
N ASN A 229 19.74 14.12 4.08
CA ASN A 229 20.11 12.76 4.42
C ASN A 229 19.19 11.71 3.74
N ASP A 230 18.43 12.14 2.74
CA ASP A 230 17.53 11.32 1.91
C ASP A 230 18.21 10.10 1.26
N TRP A 231 19.50 10.22 0.94
CA TRP A 231 20.37 9.21 0.34
C TRP A 231 20.79 8.07 1.30
N ILE A 232 20.49 8.14 2.59
CA ILE A 232 20.99 7.14 3.57
C ILE A 232 20.36 5.76 3.29
N GLY A 233 21.24 4.79 2.99
CA GLY A 233 20.91 3.38 2.79
C GLY A 233 20.56 2.63 4.08
N PRO A 234 20.28 1.31 3.98
CA PRO A 234 19.76 0.51 5.08
C PRO A 234 20.74 0.41 6.27
N PRO A 235 20.25 -0.03 7.45
CA PRO A 235 21.08 -0.22 8.64
C PRO A 235 22.19 -1.22 8.32
N ARG A 236 23.45 -0.80 8.52
CA ARG A 236 24.63 -1.52 8.05
C ARG A 236 25.71 -1.65 9.11
N ASN A 237 26.57 -2.64 8.91
CA ASN A 237 27.82 -2.85 9.64
C ASN A 237 28.95 -2.00 9.03
N SER A 238 30.12 -1.98 9.66
CA SER A 238 31.28 -1.20 9.23
C SER A 238 31.92 -1.68 7.92
N ASP A 239 31.69 -2.93 7.51
CA ASP A 239 32.07 -3.51 6.22
C ASP A 239 31.10 -3.15 5.07
N GLY A 240 30.02 -2.42 5.37
CA GLY A 240 28.96 -2.07 4.43
C GLY A 240 27.85 -3.11 4.28
N SER A 241 27.95 -4.28 4.93
CA SER A 241 26.90 -5.31 4.91
C SER A 241 25.64 -4.86 5.65
N THR A 242 24.47 -5.19 5.12
CA THR A 242 23.18 -4.88 5.75
C THR A 242 23.01 -5.69 7.05
N LYS A 243 22.66 -5.02 8.15
CA LYS A 243 22.39 -5.65 9.45
C LYS A 243 21.19 -6.60 9.36
N PRO A 244 21.20 -7.75 10.05
CA PRO A 244 20.05 -8.63 10.10
C PRO A 244 18.84 -7.93 10.75
N VAL A 245 17.63 -8.37 10.39
CA VAL A 245 16.41 -8.00 11.10
C VAL A 245 16.24 -8.93 12.29
N SER A 246 16.47 -8.43 13.51
CA SER A 246 16.20 -9.13 14.76
C SER A 246 14.91 -8.60 15.42
N LEU A 247 14.32 -9.40 16.31
CA LEU A 247 13.03 -9.09 16.96
C LEU A 247 13.20 -8.86 18.45
N ASN A 248 12.45 -7.89 18.98
CA ASN A 248 12.29 -7.64 20.40
C ASN A 248 11.21 -8.59 20.99
N PRO A 249 11.14 -8.78 22.32
CA PRO A 249 10.13 -9.62 22.96
C PRO A 249 8.68 -9.18 22.72
N ASP A 250 8.45 -7.88 22.49
CA ASP A 250 7.14 -7.29 22.14
C ASP A 250 6.73 -7.50 20.66
N THR A 251 7.52 -8.30 19.91
CA THR A 251 7.41 -8.59 18.47
C THR A 251 7.78 -7.45 17.51
N THR A 252 8.18 -6.28 18.01
CA THR A 252 8.77 -5.20 17.18
C THR A 252 10.16 -5.62 16.64
N CYS A 253 10.69 -4.88 15.68
CA CYS A 253 12.05 -5.08 15.19
C CYS A 253 13.07 -4.27 16.01
N ALA A 254 14.26 -4.84 16.22
CA ALA A 254 15.34 -4.20 16.94
C ALA A 254 16.19 -3.28 16.05
N GLY A 255 16.86 -2.32 16.69
CA GLY A 255 17.68 -1.31 16.01
C GLY A 255 16.85 -0.39 15.11
N ASP A 256 17.43 -0.01 13.97
CA ASP A 256 16.84 0.97 13.07
C ASP A 256 15.71 0.42 12.19
N TRP A 257 15.43 -0.88 12.20
CA TRP A 257 14.30 -1.45 11.46
C TRP A 257 12.96 -0.99 12.05
N VAL A 258 12.08 -0.40 11.22
CA VAL A 258 10.81 0.19 11.67
C VAL A 258 9.71 -0.87 11.76
N CYS A 259 9.65 -1.75 10.77
CA CYS A 259 8.72 -2.87 10.68
C CYS A 259 7.25 -2.51 10.94
N GLU A 260 6.74 -1.52 10.21
CA GLU A 260 5.34 -1.07 10.18
C GLU A 260 4.37 -2.25 10.00
N HIS A 261 4.75 -3.25 9.20
CA HIS A 261 4.01 -4.50 8.98
C HIS A 261 3.78 -5.34 10.27
N ARG A 262 4.45 -5.03 11.37
CA ARG A 262 4.32 -5.69 12.69
C ARG A 262 3.53 -4.87 13.71
N TRP A 263 3.39 -3.56 13.48
CA TRP A 263 2.63 -2.69 14.38
C TRP A 263 1.21 -3.24 14.50
N ARG A 264 0.70 -3.39 15.73
CA ARG A 264 -0.59 -4.07 16.04
C ARG A 264 -1.71 -3.63 15.11
N GLN A 265 -1.85 -2.31 14.96
CA GLN A 265 -2.85 -1.62 14.16
C GLN A 265 -2.76 -2.02 12.66
N ILE A 266 -1.56 -2.05 12.10
CA ILE A 266 -1.34 -2.37 10.68
C ILE A 266 -1.45 -3.88 10.43
N LYS A 267 -0.80 -4.70 11.27
CA LYS A 267 -0.89 -6.17 11.26
C LYS A 267 -2.35 -6.64 11.32
N ASN A 268 -3.12 -6.09 12.26
CA ASN A 268 -4.52 -6.46 12.45
C ASN A 268 -5.42 -5.92 11.32
N MET A 269 -5.09 -4.79 10.69
CA MET A 269 -5.82 -4.33 9.52
C MET A 269 -5.51 -5.12 8.24
N VAL A 270 -4.32 -5.74 8.12
CA VAL A 270 -4.08 -6.76 7.07
C VAL A 270 -4.95 -7.99 7.31
N ILE A 271 -5.13 -8.41 8.57
CA ILE A 271 -6.07 -9.47 8.94
C ILE A 271 -7.52 -9.05 8.64
N PHE A 272 -7.92 -7.81 8.96
CA PHE A 272 -9.23 -7.25 8.63
C PHE A 272 -9.51 -7.37 7.13
N ARG A 273 -8.58 -6.94 6.26
CA ARG A 273 -8.74 -7.04 4.80
C ARG A 273 -9.02 -8.48 4.35
N ASN A 274 -8.32 -9.46 4.91
CA ASN A 274 -8.51 -10.88 4.62
C ASN A 274 -9.86 -11.41 5.12
N VAL A 275 -10.32 -10.99 6.31
CA VAL A 275 -11.62 -11.38 6.88
C VAL A 275 -12.77 -10.83 6.03
N VAL A 276 -12.69 -9.56 5.64
CA VAL A 276 -13.74 -8.86 4.88
C VAL A 276 -13.65 -9.07 3.37
N ASP A 277 -12.81 -9.98 2.88
CA ASP A 277 -12.64 -10.19 1.45
C ASP A 277 -13.95 -10.63 0.75
N GLY A 278 -14.09 -10.20 -0.50
CA GLY A 278 -15.29 -10.30 -1.33
C GLY A 278 -16.49 -9.48 -0.86
N GLN A 279 -16.43 -8.76 0.26
CA GLN A 279 -17.58 -7.99 0.75
C GLN A 279 -17.69 -6.60 0.10
N PRO A 280 -18.91 -6.11 -0.20
CA PRO A 280 -19.12 -4.77 -0.73
C PRO A 280 -18.74 -3.70 0.31
N PHE A 281 -18.45 -2.48 -0.16
CA PHE A 281 -18.47 -1.28 0.69
C PHE A 281 -19.93 -0.97 1.05
N SER A 282 -20.23 -0.81 2.34
CA SER A 282 -21.58 -0.65 2.86
C SER A 282 -21.61 0.33 4.03
N ASN A 283 -22.81 0.71 4.49
CA ASN A 283 -23.02 1.41 5.76
C ASN A 283 -22.13 2.65 5.97
N TRP A 284 -21.89 3.42 4.91
CA TRP A 284 -21.15 4.68 5.02
C TRP A 284 -21.91 5.68 5.88
N TRP A 285 -21.20 6.31 6.80
CA TRP A 285 -21.63 7.45 7.59
C TRP A 285 -20.51 8.48 7.68
N ASP A 286 -20.87 9.76 7.68
CA ASP A 286 -19.95 10.88 7.92
C ASP A 286 -20.65 12.03 8.65
N ASN A 287 -19.88 12.88 9.33
CA ASN A 287 -20.36 14.09 10.01
C ASN A 287 -20.22 15.37 9.15
N ALA A 288 -20.09 15.26 7.82
CA ALA A 288 -19.67 16.32 6.90
C ALA A 288 -18.27 16.95 7.19
N SER A 289 -17.50 16.38 8.11
CA SER A 289 -16.14 16.79 8.48
C SER A 289 -15.17 15.59 8.43
N ASN A 290 -14.53 15.20 9.53
CA ASN A 290 -13.50 14.17 9.58
C ASN A 290 -13.81 13.01 10.53
N GLN A 291 -15.06 12.88 10.99
CA GLN A 291 -15.57 11.65 11.58
C GLN A 291 -16.30 10.87 10.49
N ILE A 292 -15.82 9.66 10.20
CA ILE A 292 -16.42 8.77 9.19
C ILE A 292 -16.48 7.33 9.69
N ALA A 293 -17.38 6.54 9.11
CA ALA A 293 -17.45 5.11 9.33
C ALA A 293 -17.94 4.39 8.07
N PHE A 294 -17.54 3.12 7.91
CA PHE A 294 -18.11 2.25 6.89
C PHE A 294 -18.00 0.76 7.24
N GLY A 295 -18.91 0.00 6.64
CA GLY A 295 -18.94 -1.45 6.67
C GLY A 295 -18.28 -2.10 5.45
N ARG A 296 -17.94 -3.37 5.62
CA ARG A 296 -17.60 -4.30 4.55
C ARG A 296 -18.56 -5.48 4.62
N GLY A 297 -19.70 -5.33 3.94
CA GLY A 297 -20.83 -6.25 3.99
C GLY A 297 -21.31 -6.47 5.42
N ASN A 298 -21.32 -7.73 5.87
CA ASN A 298 -21.63 -8.12 7.25
C ASN A 298 -20.42 -8.67 8.03
N LYS A 299 -19.19 -8.51 7.50
CA LYS A 299 -17.98 -9.12 8.07
C LYS A 299 -17.09 -8.18 8.87
N GLY A 300 -17.10 -6.88 8.58
CA GLY A 300 -16.31 -5.89 9.34
C GLY A 300 -16.85 -4.47 9.23
N PHE A 301 -16.52 -3.64 10.22
CA PHE A 301 -16.90 -2.24 10.32
C PHE A 301 -15.73 -1.43 10.90
N ILE A 302 -15.52 -0.22 10.41
CA ILE A 302 -14.43 0.66 10.82
C ILE A 302 -14.93 2.10 11.02
N VAL A 303 -14.37 2.80 12.00
CA VAL A 303 -14.77 4.14 12.43
C VAL A 303 -13.52 4.99 12.66
N PHE A 304 -13.49 6.22 12.17
CA PHE A 304 -12.38 7.18 12.31
C PHE A 304 -12.87 8.49 12.91
N ASN A 305 -12.03 9.12 13.74
CA ASN A 305 -12.18 10.50 14.20
C ASN A 305 -10.89 11.29 13.96
N ASN A 306 -10.80 12.02 12.85
CA ASN A 306 -9.70 12.96 12.57
C ASN A 306 -10.15 14.43 12.71
N ASP A 307 -11.32 14.67 13.31
CA ASP A 307 -11.73 15.99 13.76
C ASP A 307 -11.08 16.31 15.12
N ASP A 308 -11.08 17.60 15.48
CA ASP A 308 -10.37 18.10 16.67
C ASP A 308 -11.25 18.09 17.93
N TRP A 309 -12.30 17.25 17.95
CA TRP A 309 -13.24 17.05 19.06
C TRP A 309 -13.66 15.58 19.23
N HIS A 310 -14.25 15.24 20.38
CA HIS A 310 -14.69 13.87 20.71
C HIS A 310 -15.86 13.42 19.83
N MET A 311 -15.75 12.21 19.28
CA MET A 311 -16.83 11.47 18.61
C MET A 311 -17.57 10.56 19.60
N ASP A 312 -18.89 10.71 19.73
CA ASP A 312 -19.76 9.80 20.47
C ASP A 312 -21.08 9.59 19.70
N VAL A 313 -21.21 8.45 19.02
CA VAL A 313 -22.33 8.17 18.10
C VAL A 313 -22.74 6.69 18.09
N THR A 314 -24.01 6.42 17.80
CA THR A 314 -24.51 5.06 17.54
C THR A 314 -24.68 4.86 16.03
N LEU A 315 -24.03 3.84 15.48
CA LEU A 315 -23.92 3.60 14.04
C LEU A 315 -24.42 2.20 13.66
N LYS A 316 -25.07 2.08 12.50
CA LYS A 316 -25.47 0.80 11.90
C LYS A 316 -24.24 0.09 11.32
N THR A 317 -23.74 -0.92 12.03
CA THR A 317 -22.54 -1.65 11.62
C THR A 317 -22.81 -2.63 10.48
N GLY A 318 -23.99 -3.26 10.47
CA GLY A 318 -24.31 -4.41 9.62
C GLY A 318 -23.71 -5.74 10.10
N LEU A 319 -23.07 -5.75 11.27
CA LEU A 319 -22.51 -6.95 11.89
C LEU A 319 -23.56 -7.71 12.71
N PRO A 320 -23.47 -9.05 12.82
CA PRO A 320 -24.31 -9.83 13.73
C PRO A 320 -24.13 -9.41 15.20
N ALA A 321 -25.22 -9.39 15.96
CA ALA A 321 -25.22 -8.98 17.37
C ALA A 321 -24.22 -9.74 18.26
N GLY A 322 -23.63 -9.05 19.23
CA GLY A 322 -22.67 -9.57 20.20
C GLY A 322 -21.48 -8.62 20.46
N THR A 323 -20.54 -9.05 21.30
CA THR A 323 -19.36 -8.26 21.68
C THR A 323 -18.19 -8.51 20.73
N TYR A 324 -17.51 -7.44 20.31
CA TYR A 324 -16.36 -7.47 19.41
C TYR A 324 -15.17 -6.77 20.06
N CYS A 325 -13.97 -7.34 19.89
CA CYS A 325 -12.73 -6.67 20.24
C CYS A 325 -12.34 -5.68 19.15
N ASP A 326 -12.07 -4.43 19.53
CA ASP A 326 -11.38 -3.49 18.65
C ASP A 326 -9.95 -3.99 18.38
N VAL A 327 -9.62 -4.18 17.10
CA VAL A 327 -8.32 -4.70 16.68
C VAL A 327 -7.25 -3.60 16.51
N ILE A 328 -7.60 -2.33 16.78
CA ILE A 328 -6.67 -1.20 16.76
C ILE A 328 -6.05 -0.96 18.13
N SER A 329 -6.86 -0.77 19.18
CA SER A 329 -6.39 -0.65 20.57
C SER A 329 -5.89 -1.99 21.15
N GLY A 330 -6.43 -3.12 20.69
CA GLY A 330 -6.07 -4.44 21.21
C GLY A 330 -6.18 -5.58 20.18
N GLN A 331 -6.52 -6.76 20.66
CA GLN A 331 -6.80 -7.97 19.88
C GLN A 331 -7.75 -8.90 20.65
N LYS A 332 -8.35 -9.89 19.97
CA LYS A 332 -9.01 -11.03 20.63
C LYS A 332 -7.95 -12.06 21.03
N GLU A 333 -7.88 -12.39 22.31
CA GLU A 333 -6.88 -13.30 22.87
C GLU A 333 -7.49 -14.09 24.03
N ASN A 334 -7.33 -15.43 24.01
CA ASN A 334 -7.87 -16.34 25.04
C ASN A 334 -9.35 -16.11 25.40
N GLY A 335 -10.19 -15.81 24.40
CA GLY A 335 -11.63 -15.56 24.58
C GLY A 335 -11.97 -14.20 25.19
N ARG A 336 -11.02 -13.26 25.26
CA ARG A 336 -11.18 -11.90 25.80
C ARG A 336 -10.63 -10.86 24.83
N CYS A 337 -10.95 -9.59 25.09
CA CYS A 337 -10.37 -8.46 24.36
C CYS A 337 -9.28 -7.80 25.21
N THR A 338 -8.12 -7.51 24.61
CA THR A 338 -7.02 -6.79 25.29
C THR A 338 -7.13 -5.26 25.22
N GLY A 339 -8.09 -4.75 24.45
CA GLY A 339 -8.39 -3.33 24.26
C GLY A 339 -9.89 -3.05 24.35
N ILE A 340 -10.36 -2.04 23.60
CA ILE A 340 -11.76 -1.60 23.58
C ILE A 340 -12.69 -2.75 23.16
N GLN A 341 -13.86 -2.81 23.78
CA GLN A 341 -14.95 -3.73 23.44
C GLN A 341 -16.12 -2.95 22.84
N ILE A 342 -16.64 -3.41 21.71
CA ILE A 342 -17.81 -2.85 21.04
C ILE A 342 -18.95 -3.85 21.08
N SER A 343 -20.07 -3.46 21.71
CA SER A 343 -21.29 -4.28 21.75
C SER A 343 -22.21 -3.90 20.59
N VAL A 344 -22.46 -4.87 19.69
CA VAL A 344 -23.41 -4.75 18.58
C VAL A 344 -24.76 -5.31 19.01
N GLY A 345 -25.82 -4.51 18.87
CA GLY A 345 -27.21 -4.87 19.20
C GLY A 345 -27.86 -5.82 18.19
N SER A 346 -29.04 -6.33 18.53
CA SER A 346 -29.89 -7.15 17.65
C SER A 346 -30.29 -6.46 16.35
N ASP A 347 -30.36 -5.12 16.37
CA ASP A 347 -30.65 -4.25 15.24
C ASP A 347 -29.40 -3.89 14.39
N SER A 348 -28.26 -4.55 14.67
CA SER A 348 -26.92 -4.29 14.09
C SER A 348 -26.31 -2.92 14.42
N SER A 349 -26.86 -2.15 15.37
CA SER A 349 -26.26 -0.89 15.83
C SER A 349 -25.15 -1.11 16.86
N ALA A 350 -24.16 -0.22 16.92
CA ALA A 350 -23.22 -0.13 18.04
C ALA A 350 -22.85 1.33 18.35
N ARG A 351 -22.58 1.63 19.62
CA ARG A 351 -22.06 2.94 20.06
C ARG A 351 -20.54 2.97 19.96
N PHE A 352 -19.99 4.05 19.41
CA PHE A 352 -18.56 4.29 19.28
C PHE A 352 -18.21 5.60 19.98
N GLN A 353 -17.25 5.53 20.91
CA GLN A 353 -16.72 6.68 21.65
C GLN A 353 -15.22 6.79 21.35
N ILE A 354 -14.82 7.81 20.59
CA ILE A 354 -13.45 8.02 20.15
C ILE A 354 -13.03 9.46 20.47
N SER A 355 -12.08 9.62 21.39
CA SER A 355 -11.45 10.93 21.65
C SER A 355 -10.51 11.31 20.51
N ASN A 356 -10.51 12.59 20.12
CA ASN A 356 -9.51 13.15 19.23
C ASN A 356 -8.08 13.13 19.82
N THR A 357 -7.92 12.85 21.12
CA THR A 357 -6.62 12.69 21.80
C THR A 357 -6.15 11.23 21.97
N ALA A 358 -6.89 10.23 21.48
CA ALA A 358 -6.51 8.81 21.59
C ALA A 358 -5.20 8.47 20.81
N GLU A 359 -4.43 7.45 21.25
CA GLU A 359 -3.20 6.99 20.56
C GLU A 359 -3.47 6.68 19.07
N ASP A 360 -4.58 5.99 18.83
CA ASP A 360 -5.20 5.76 17.53
C ASP A 360 -6.65 6.22 17.61
N PRO A 361 -7.05 7.30 16.93
CA PRO A 361 -8.42 7.79 16.98
C PRO A 361 -9.28 7.09 15.91
N PHE A 362 -9.15 5.76 15.82
CA PHE A 362 -9.96 4.92 14.94
C PHE A 362 -10.13 3.52 15.54
N VAL A 363 -11.28 2.90 15.27
CA VAL A 363 -11.71 1.61 15.83
C VAL A 363 -12.10 0.69 14.68
N ALA A 364 -11.66 -0.57 14.72
CA ALA A 364 -11.97 -1.57 13.70
C ALA A 364 -12.42 -2.89 14.34
N ILE A 365 -13.57 -3.39 13.90
CA ILE A 365 -14.16 -4.65 14.39
C ILE A 365 -14.56 -5.56 13.22
N HIS A 366 -14.36 -6.87 13.37
CA HIS A 366 -14.70 -7.86 12.35
C HIS A 366 -15.14 -9.20 12.95
N VAL A 367 -15.82 -10.05 12.19
CA VAL A 367 -16.41 -11.32 12.68
C VAL A 367 -15.41 -12.24 13.39
N ASN A 368 -14.15 -12.30 12.96
CA ASN A 368 -13.12 -13.12 13.64
C ASN A 368 -12.59 -12.50 14.97
N ALA A 369 -13.04 -11.29 15.32
CA ALA A 369 -12.73 -10.59 16.58
C ALA A 369 -13.98 -10.45 17.47
N LYS A 370 -15.14 -10.98 17.03
CA LYS A 370 -16.28 -11.24 17.91
C LYS A 370 -15.85 -12.22 18.99
N LEU A 371 -16.29 -12.04 20.23
CA LEU A 371 -16.07 -12.99 21.33
C LEU A 371 -16.84 -14.30 21.09
#